data_AF-A0A969VP87-F1
#
_entry.id   AF-A0A969VP87-F1
#
_cell.length_a   1.000
_cell.length_b   1.000
_cell.length_c   1.000
_cell.angle_alpha   90.00
_cell.angle_beta   90.00
_cell.angle_gamma   90.00
#
_symmetry.space_group_name_H-M   'P 1'
#
loop_
_entity.id
_entity.type
_entity.pdbx_description
1 polymer ?
#
loop_
_entity_poly.entity_id
_entity_poly.type
_entity_poly.pdbx_seq_one_letter_code
_entity_poly.pdbx_strand_id
1 'polypeptide(L)'
;MTIGLALNLIVALSPMDDSPRALIGLLLLAPAAPILSMAWFHGILWLADWLSIPAVLQRAGQNSLTAYLLQGILAGLVFGGHGLGLFDQLGQAVLLPLAILIALLAMVLTGMMAGRWGRGPFEAILRRLTYGPTRPRSGP
;
A
#
# COMPACT_ATOMS: atom_id res chain seq x y z
N MET A 1 20.40 -12.56 -0.26
CA MET A 1 18.92 -12.74 -0.30
C MET A 1 18.51 -14.17 -0.03
N THR A 2 19.03 -15.16 -0.75
CA THR A 2 18.71 -16.59 -0.55
C THR A 2 18.97 -17.09 0.88
N ILE A 3 20.06 -16.64 1.50
CA ILE A 3 20.45 -17.01 2.86
C ILE A 3 19.42 -16.56 3.91
N GLY A 4 18.86 -15.34 3.78
CA GLY A 4 17.87 -14.83 4.75
C GLY A 4 16.50 -15.47 4.62
N LEU A 5 16.07 -15.77 3.39
CA LEU A 5 14.85 -16.54 3.12
C LEU A 5 14.95 -17.96 3.68
N ALA A 6 16.08 -18.64 3.46
CA ALA A 6 16.31 -19.97 4.00
C ALA A 6 16.33 -19.98 5.54
N LEU A 7 17.03 -19.03 6.16
CA LEU A 7 17.08 -18.90 7.63
C LEU A 7 15.70 -18.66 8.24
N ASN A 8 14.90 -17.77 7.65
CA ASN A 8 13.56 -17.49 8.17
C ASN A 8 12.61 -18.68 8.01
N LEU A 9 12.68 -19.40 6.89
CA LEU A 9 11.88 -20.60 6.67
C LEU A 9 12.24 -21.71 7.67
N ILE A 10 13.53 -21.87 7.98
CA ILE A 10 14.01 -22.82 8.99
C ILE A 10 13.48 -22.46 10.39
N VAL A 11 13.47 -21.18 10.76
CA VAL A 11 12.92 -20.72 12.04
C VAL A 11 11.39 -20.86 12.09
N ALA A 12 10.68 -20.55 10.99
CA ALA A 12 9.22 -20.64 10.91
C ALA A 12 8.67 -22.07 10.99
N LEU A 13 9.46 -23.05 10.55
CA LEU A 13 9.12 -24.48 10.63
C LEU A 13 9.60 -25.14 11.94
N SER A 14 10.34 -24.42 12.78
CA SER A 14 10.80 -24.94 14.07
C SER A 14 9.65 -24.95 15.08
N PRO A 15 9.44 -26.06 15.81
CA PRO A 15 8.48 -26.11 16.91
C PRO A 15 8.76 -25.00 17.93
N MET A 16 7.75 -24.20 18.26
CA MET A 16 7.80 -23.15 19.26
C MET A 16 7.62 -23.80 20.64
N ASP A 17 8.64 -24.49 21.11
CA ASP A 17 8.66 -25.16 22.41
C ASP A 17 9.31 -24.24 23.46
N ASP A 18 8.95 -24.35 24.74
CA ASP A 18 9.57 -23.61 25.87
C ASP A 18 11.04 -24.02 26.18
N SER A 19 11.73 -24.58 25.19
CA SER A 19 13.09 -25.08 25.28
C SER A 19 14.13 -23.98 25.03
N PRO A 20 15.34 -24.06 25.60
CA PRO A 20 16.41 -23.07 25.37
C PRO A 20 16.83 -22.94 23.88
N ARG A 21 16.43 -23.89 23.03
CA ARG A 21 16.63 -23.84 21.57
C ARG A 21 15.73 -22.80 20.90
N ALA A 22 14.55 -22.51 21.45
CA ALA A 22 13.68 -21.46 20.96
C ALA A 22 14.29 -20.06 21.16
N LEU A 23 15.10 -19.87 22.22
CA LEU A 23 15.82 -18.62 22.47
C LEU A 23 16.91 -18.37 21.41
N ILE A 24 17.57 -19.44 20.95
CA ILE A 24 18.50 -19.38 19.81
C ILE A 24 17.75 -19.07 18.50
N GLY A 25 16.60 -19.70 18.27
CA GLY A 25 15.72 -19.39 17.13
C GLY A 25 15.28 -17.92 17.10
N LEU A 26 14.95 -17.35 18.26
CA LEU A 26 14.58 -15.94 18.42
C LEU A 26 15.77 -15.01 18.13
N LEU A 27 16.97 -15.34 18.62
CA LEU A 27 18.19 -14.58 18.36
C LEU A 27 18.59 -14.63 16.87
N LEU A 28 18.30 -15.73 16.17
CA LEU A 28 18.52 -15.86 14.73
C LEU A 28 17.45 -15.15 13.90
N LEU A 29 16.22 -15.00 14.41
CA LEU A 29 15.15 -14.27 13.75
C LEU A 29 15.43 -12.75 13.69
N ALA A 30 16.05 -12.19 14.73
CA ALA A 30 16.38 -10.77 14.82
C ALA A 30 17.20 -10.24 13.62
N PRO A 31 18.28 -10.91 13.16
CA PRO A 31 18.96 -10.53 11.92
C PRO A 31 18.29 -11.10 10.66
N ALA A 32 17.55 -12.20 10.73
CA ALA A 32 16.83 -12.74 9.57
C ALA A 32 15.75 -11.79 9.04
N ALA A 33 15.05 -11.08 9.95
CA ALA A 33 14.01 -10.12 9.61
C ALA A 33 14.50 -8.98 8.69
N PRO A 34 15.55 -8.20 9.02
CA PRO A 34 16.05 -7.15 8.14
C PRO A 34 16.64 -7.69 6.82
N ILE A 35 17.26 -8.88 6.83
CA ILE A 35 17.76 -9.50 5.59
C ILE A 35 16.59 -9.86 4.66
N LEU A 36 15.48 -10.34 5.22
CA LEU A 36 14.23 -10.55 4.49
C LEU A 36 13.61 -9.26 3.99
N SER A 37 13.55 -8.22 4.83
CA SER A 37 13.05 -6.90 4.40
C SER A 37 13.86 -6.38 3.20
N MET A 38 15.18 -6.49 3.25
CA MET A 38 16.07 -6.10 2.17
C MET A 38 15.87 -6.95 0.91
N ALA A 39 15.55 -8.24 1.09
CA ALA A 39 15.16 -9.13 0.00
C ALA A 39 13.86 -8.67 -0.69
N TRP A 40 12.83 -8.34 0.09
CA TRP A 40 11.58 -7.81 -0.42
C TRP A 40 11.77 -6.46 -1.12
N PHE A 41 12.54 -5.53 -0.55
CA PHE A 41 12.84 -4.24 -1.17
C PHE A 41 13.52 -4.40 -2.52
N HIS A 42 14.54 -5.26 -2.60
CA HIS A 42 15.24 -5.50 -3.86
C HIS A 42 14.29 -6.11 -4.91
N GLY A 43 13.45 -7.08 -4.52
CA GLY A 43 12.46 -7.67 -5.40
C GLY A 43 11.45 -6.65 -5.93
N ILE A 44 10.98 -5.74 -5.07
CA ILE A 44 10.04 -4.66 -5.45
C ILE A 44 10.71 -3.68 -6.41
N LEU A 45 11.95 -3.26 -6.14
CA LEU A 45 12.70 -2.35 -7.02
C LEU A 45 12.97 -2.97 -8.39
N TRP A 46 13.42 -4.23 -8.41
CA TRP A 46 13.62 -4.97 -9.65
C TRP A 46 12.32 -5.09 -10.47
N LEU A 47 11.21 -5.37 -9.80
CA LEU A 47 9.90 -5.44 -10.45
C LEU A 47 9.44 -4.05 -10.94
N ALA A 48 9.71 -3.00 -10.19
CA ALA A 48 9.39 -1.62 -10.56
C ALA A 48 10.21 -1.13 -11.76
N ASP A 49 11.47 -1.55 -11.88
CA ASP A 49 12.31 -1.27 -13.06
C ASP A 49 11.84 -2.05 -14.29
N TRP A 50 11.29 -3.26 -14.09
CA TRP A 50 10.78 -4.08 -15.17
C TRP A 50 9.39 -3.62 -15.66
N LEU A 51 8.53 -3.12 -14.78
CA LEU A 51 7.21 -2.60 -15.15
C LEU A 51 7.31 -1.13 -15.58
N SER A 52 6.95 -0.84 -16.82
CA SER A 52 6.72 0.55 -17.26
C SER A 52 5.43 1.10 -16.63
N ILE A 53 5.54 1.66 -15.43
CA ILE A 53 4.39 2.20 -14.70
C ILE A 53 3.87 3.46 -15.39
N PRO A 54 2.58 3.50 -15.81
CA PRO A 54 2.01 4.68 -16.46
C PRO A 54 2.12 5.92 -15.57
N ALA A 55 2.37 7.08 -16.16
CA ALA A 55 2.48 8.35 -15.44
C ALA A 55 1.24 8.67 -14.58
N VAL A 56 0.06 8.19 -14.99
CA VAL A 56 -1.19 8.32 -14.21
C VAL A 56 -1.08 7.58 -12.87
N LEU A 57 -0.51 6.37 -12.86
CA LEU A 57 -0.35 5.57 -11.65
C LEU A 57 0.75 6.14 -10.75
N GLN A 58 1.83 6.67 -11.33
CA GLN A 58 2.85 7.40 -10.58
C GLN A 58 2.25 8.63 -9.88
N ARG A 59 1.42 9.41 -10.58
CA ARG A 59 0.70 10.57 -10.01
C ARG A 59 -0.31 10.15 -8.94
N ALA A 60 -0.98 9.03 -9.12
CA ALA A 60 -1.88 8.47 -8.11
C ALA A 60 -1.11 8.10 -6.83
N GLY A 61 0.07 7.48 -6.96
CA GLY A 61 0.96 7.16 -5.83
C GLY A 61 1.48 8.39 -5.11
N GLN A 62 1.80 9.47 -5.84
CA GLN A 62 2.16 10.78 -5.26
C GLN A 62 0.99 11.47 -4.54
N ASN A 63 -0.25 11.04 -4.81
CA ASN A 63 -1.46 11.58 -4.21
C ASN A 63 -2.25 10.48 -3.47
N SER A 64 -1.54 9.70 -2.64
CA SER A 64 -2.04 8.47 -2.04
C SER A 64 -3.23 8.69 -1.11
N LEU A 65 -3.30 9.83 -0.43
CA LEU A 65 -4.44 10.16 0.44
C LEU A 65 -5.72 10.27 -0.38
N THR A 66 -5.65 10.97 -1.50
CA THR A 66 -6.78 11.13 -2.42
C THR A 66 -7.20 9.77 -2.99
N ALA A 67 -6.23 8.96 -3.43
CA ALA A 67 -6.50 7.63 -3.98
C ALA A 67 -7.16 6.69 -2.98
N TYR A 68 -6.65 6.64 -1.74
CA TYR A 68 -7.20 5.80 -0.69
C TYR A 68 -8.63 6.21 -0.31
N LEU A 69 -8.88 7.52 -0.20
CA LEU A 69 -10.21 8.00 0.13
C LEU A 69 -11.21 7.70 -1.00
N LEU A 70 -10.80 7.90 -2.26
CA LEU A 70 -11.64 7.58 -3.41
C LEU A 70 -11.92 6.07 -3.48
N GLN A 71 -10.93 5.23 -3.20
CA GLN A 71 -11.10 3.77 -3.12
C GLN A 71 -12.13 3.40 -2.04
N GLY A 72 -12.06 4.01 -0.86
CA GLY A 72 -13.02 3.78 0.21
C GLY A 72 -14.44 4.23 -0.15
N ILE A 73 -14.59 5.40 -0.78
CA ILE A 73 -15.89 5.90 -1.25
C ILE A 73 -16.47 4.95 -2.30
N LEU A 74 -15.68 4.55 -3.30
CA LEU A 74 -16.13 3.64 -4.34
C LEU A 74 -16.48 2.26 -3.77
N ALA A 75 -15.66 1.72 -2.85
CA ALA A 75 -15.96 0.47 -2.17
C ALA A 75 -17.25 0.57 -1.33
N GLY A 76 -17.45 1.69 -0.63
CA GLY A 76 -18.69 1.95 0.12
C GLY A 76 -19.92 2.07 -0.78
N LEU A 77 -19.79 2.61 -1.99
CA LEU A 77 -20.89 2.67 -2.97
C LEU A 77 -21.19 1.30 -3.60
N VAL A 78 -20.16 0.47 -3.81
CA VAL A 78 -20.34 -0.85 -4.42
C VAL A 78 -20.82 -1.89 -3.40
N PHE A 79 -20.27 -1.87 -2.19
CA PHE A 79 -20.50 -2.90 -1.17
C PHE A 79 -21.38 -2.44 0.00
N GLY A 80 -21.49 -1.13 0.26
CA GLY A 80 -22.31 -0.63 1.36
C GLY A 80 -23.79 -0.85 1.11
N GLY A 81 -24.55 -1.09 2.18
CA GLY A 81 -26.01 -1.29 2.12
C GLY A 81 -26.81 -0.07 1.63
N HIS A 82 -26.20 1.12 1.58
CA HIS A 82 -26.77 2.33 0.98
C HIS A 82 -26.44 2.47 -0.53
N GLY A 83 -25.64 1.55 -1.09
CA GLY A 83 -25.22 1.51 -2.49
C GLY A 83 -25.84 0.32 -3.23
N LEU A 84 -25.03 -0.47 -3.94
CA LEU A 84 -25.51 -1.64 -4.69
C LEU A 84 -25.74 -2.89 -3.81
N GLY A 85 -25.31 -2.89 -2.54
CA GLY A 85 -25.57 -3.99 -1.60
C GLY A 85 -24.95 -5.35 -1.99
N LEU A 86 -23.95 -5.35 -2.88
CA LEU A 86 -23.39 -6.56 -3.50
C LEU A 86 -22.52 -7.41 -2.56
N PHE A 87 -22.25 -6.94 -1.33
CA PHE A 87 -21.35 -7.61 -0.41
C PHE A 87 -21.85 -8.99 0.06
N ASP A 88 -23.16 -9.14 0.22
CA ASP A 88 -23.77 -10.39 0.73
C ASP A 88 -24.25 -11.33 -0.41
N GLN A 89 -24.19 -10.86 -1.66
CA GLN A 89 -24.69 -11.59 -2.83
C GLN A 89 -23.56 -12.20 -3.67
N LEU A 90 -22.32 -11.73 -3.52
CA LEU A 90 -21.17 -12.15 -4.32
C LEU A 90 -20.25 -13.05 -3.49
N GLY A 91 -19.88 -14.21 -4.06
CA GLY A 91 -18.89 -15.10 -3.44
C GLY A 91 -17.48 -14.48 -3.38
N GLN A 92 -16.66 -14.93 -2.43
CA GLN A 92 -15.29 -14.42 -2.18
C GLN A 92 -14.41 -14.37 -3.44
N ALA A 93 -14.60 -15.31 -4.36
CA ALA A 93 -13.86 -15.37 -5.63
C ALA A 93 -14.14 -14.16 -6.56
N VAL A 94 -15.33 -13.55 -6.47
CA VAL A 94 -15.74 -12.38 -7.30
C VAL A 94 -15.40 -11.07 -6.59
N LEU A 95 -15.40 -11.07 -5.26
CA LEU A 95 -15.04 -9.90 -4.45
C LEU A 95 -13.60 -9.43 -4.71
N LEU A 96 -12.65 -10.35 -4.85
CA LEU A 96 -11.24 -10.02 -5.08
C LEU A 96 -11.00 -9.23 -6.38
N PRO A 97 -11.41 -9.72 -7.58
CA PRO A 97 -11.21 -8.96 -8.81
C PRO A 97 -11.99 -7.64 -8.82
N LEU A 98 -13.17 -7.60 -8.18
CA LEU A 98 -13.95 -6.36 -8.05
C LEU A 98 -13.23 -5.31 -7.17
N ALA A 99 -12.62 -5.74 -6.06
CA ALA A 99 -11.82 -4.86 -5.22
C ALA A 99 -10.60 -4.30 -5.98
N ILE A 100 -9.92 -5.14 -6.77
CA ILE A 100 -8.81 -4.70 -7.63
C ILE A 100 -9.30 -3.68 -8.66
N LEU A 101 -10.45 -3.91 -9.30
CA LEU A 101 -11.02 -2.98 -10.26
C LEU A 101 -11.34 -1.62 -9.62
N ILE A 102 -11.94 -1.62 -8.43
CA ILE A 102 -12.24 -0.39 -7.68
C ILE A 102 -10.94 0.36 -7.34
N ALA A 103 -9.90 -0.36 -6.89
CA ALA A 103 -8.60 0.24 -6.59
C ALA A 103 -7.96 0.87 -7.83
N LEU A 104 -7.97 0.18 -8.98
CA LEU A 104 -7.43 0.71 -10.23
C LEU A 104 -8.21 1.94 -10.71
N LEU A 105 -9.54 1.89 -10.64
CA LEU A 105 -10.40 3.02 -10.99
C LEU A 105 -10.08 4.24 -10.10
N ALA A 106 -9.95 4.02 -8.79
CA ALA A 106 -9.60 5.07 -7.83
C ALA A 106 -8.23 5.71 -8.14
N MET A 107 -7.24 4.88 -8.46
CA MET A 107 -5.91 5.34 -8.83
C MET A 107 -5.93 6.14 -10.14
N VAL A 108 -6.64 5.67 -11.17
CA VAL A 108 -6.74 6.38 -12.45
C VAL A 108 -7.41 7.74 -12.27
N LEU A 109 -8.55 7.80 -11.57
CA LEU A 109 -9.26 9.04 -11.29
C LEU A 109 -8.38 10.03 -10.51
N THR A 110 -7.66 9.54 -9.51
CA THR A 110 -6.72 10.35 -8.74
C THR A 110 -5.58 10.88 -9.60
N GLY A 111 -4.97 10.03 -10.42
CA GLY A 111 -3.90 10.42 -11.33
C GLY A 111 -4.35 11.43 -12.39
N MET A 112 -5.59 11.32 -12.88
CA MET A 112 -6.20 12.29 -13.80
C MET A 112 -6.46 13.63 -13.12
N MET A 113 -7.03 13.63 -11.90
CA MET A 113 -7.26 14.85 -11.11
C MET A 113 -5.93 15.55 -10.78
N ALA A 114 -4.93 14.79 -10.36
CA ALA A 114 -3.58 15.31 -10.11
C ALA A 114 -2.91 15.83 -11.39
N GLY A 115 -3.17 15.20 -12.54
CA GLY A 115 -2.70 15.69 -13.84
C GLY A 115 -3.33 17.04 -14.23
N ARG A 116 -4.56 17.30 -13.82
CA ARG A 116 -5.29 18.55 -14.14
C ARG A 116 -5.02 19.68 -13.15
N TRP A 117 -4.91 19.38 -11.86
CA TRP A 117 -4.76 20.38 -10.78
C TRP A 117 -3.38 20.38 -10.13
N GLY A 118 -2.43 19.58 -10.63
CA GLY A 118 -1.08 19.41 -10.10
C GLY A 118 -1.00 18.53 -8.85
N ARG A 119 -2.07 18.46 -8.05
CA ARG A 119 -2.18 17.63 -6.83
C ARG A 119 -3.62 17.16 -6.61
N GLY A 120 -3.79 16.10 -5.81
CA GLY A 120 -5.08 15.63 -5.34
C GLY A 120 -5.76 16.64 -4.41
N PRO A 121 -7.09 16.75 -4.43
CA PRO A 121 -7.84 17.70 -3.60
C PRO A 121 -7.61 17.45 -2.11
N PHE A 122 -7.50 16.19 -1.68
CA PHE A 122 -7.32 15.85 -0.28
C PHE A 122 -5.89 16.13 0.20
N GLU A 123 -4.86 15.96 -0.66
CA GLU A 123 -3.51 16.46 -0.35
C GLU A 123 -3.53 17.97 -0.07
N ALA A 124 -4.25 18.74 -0.88
CA ALA A 124 -4.32 20.19 -0.72
C ALA A 124 -5.02 20.58 0.59
N ILE A 125 -6.08 19.88 0.97
CA ILE A 125 -6.80 20.08 2.25
C ILE A 125 -5.90 19.68 3.42
N LEU A 126 -5.28 18.50 3.37
CA LEU A 126 -4.37 18.02 4.42
C LEU A 126 -3.25 19.03 4.65
N ARG A 127 -2.64 19.53 3.57
CA ARG A 127 -1.55 20.51 3.70
C ARG A 127 -2.01 21.82 4.35
N ARG A 128 -3.22 22.29 4.03
CA ARG A 128 -3.82 23.45 4.71
C ARG A 128 -4.07 23.20 6.19
N LEU A 129 -4.46 21.98 6.56
CA LEU A 129 -4.71 21.59 7.94
C LEU A 129 -3.41 21.40 8.73
N THR A 130 -2.41 20.73 8.15
CA THR A 130 -1.14 20.39 8.81
C THR A 130 -0.20 21.59 8.92
N TYR A 131 -0.11 22.43 7.90
CA TYR A 131 0.83 23.55 7.87
C TYR A 131 0.19 24.90 8.22
N GLY A 132 -1.14 24.95 8.37
CA GLY A 132 -1.89 26.19 8.54
C GLY A 132 -1.83 27.09 7.28
N PRO A 133 -2.42 28.30 7.33
CA PRO A 133 -2.21 29.31 6.30
C PRO A 133 -0.72 29.58 6.24
N THR A 134 -0.09 29.23 5.12
CA THR A 134 1.32 29.53 4.91
C THR A 134 1.58 30.99 5.26
N ARG A 135 2.35 31.24 6.32
CA ARG A 135 2.96 32.56 6.54
C ARG A 135 3.62 32.95 5.21
N PRO A 136 3.39 34.17 4.70
CA PRO A 136 3.97 34.59 3.43
C PRO A 136 5.47 34.37 3.49
N ARG A 137 6.06 33.81 2.42
CA ARG A 137 7.51 33.90 2.23
C ARG A 137 7.83 35.39 2.12
N SER A 138 8.25 36.01 3.22
CA SER A 138 9.03 37.23 3.18
C SER A 138 10.35 36.85 2.51
N GLY A 139 10.42 37.08 1.21
CA GLY A 139 11.69 37.11 0.48
C GLY A 139 12.44 38.40 0.80
N PRO A 140 13.77 38.41 0.67
CA PRO A 140 14.53 39.65 0.52
C PRO A 140 14.23 40.33 -0.83
#